data_AF-A0A8X7V1C9-F1
#
_entry.id   AF-A0A8X7V1C9-F1
#
_cell.length_a   1.000
_cell.length_b   1.000
_cell.length_c   1.000
_cell.angle_alpha   90.00
_cell.angle_beta   90.00
_cell.angle_gamma   90.00
#
_symmetry.space_group_name_H-M   'P 1'
#
loop_
_entity.id
_entity.type
_entity.pdbx_description
1 polymer ?
#
loop_
_entity_poly.entity_id
_entity_poly.type
_entity_poly.pdbx_seq_one_letter_code
_entity_poly.pdbx_strand_id
1 'polypeptide(L)'
;MRLLMVDETPIRVHKNLEDKGIPFTNAQAMGVYSSIWNADDWATQGGLVKTDWSHAPFIASYKDFKIDACEVPTTTDLSKCNGEDQRFWWDEPTVSELSLH
;
A
#
# COMPACT_ATOMS: atom_id res chain seq x y z
N MET A 1 -8.49 -4.46 -6.88
CA MET A 1 -8.60 -4.60 -5.41
C MET A 1 -7.28 -4.17 -4.76
N ARG A 2 -7.26 -3.69 -3.51
CA ARG A 2 -6.00 -3.46 -2.76
C ARG A 2 -5.85 -4.50 -1.65
N LEU A 3 -4.70 -5.15 -1.61
CA LEU A 3 -4.33 -6.17 -0.63
C LEU A 3 -3.21 -5.64 0.27
N LEU A 4 -3.31 -5.90 1.57
CA LEU A 4 -2.22 -5.73 2.52
C LEU A 4 -1.86 -7.11 3.06
N MET A 5 -0.58 -7.45 2.98
CA MET A 5 -0.06 -8.79 3.31
C MET A 5 1.05 -8.67 4.34
N VAL A 6 1.15 -9.69 5.20
CA VAL A 6 2.32 -9.95 6.05
C VAL A 6 2.82 -11.32 5.65
N ASP A 7 4.07 -11.36 5.19
CA ASP A 7 4.60 -12.50 4.44
C ASP A 7 3.64 -12.85 3.28
N GLU A 8 3.16 -14.09 3.21
CA GLU A 8 2.20 -14.55 2.20
C GLU A 8 0.75 -14.56 2.71
N THR A 9 0.47 -13.93 3.86
CA THR A 9 -0.85 -13.95 4.49
C THR A 9 -1.58 -12.62 4.30
N PRO A 10 -2.76 -12.60 3.63
CA PRO A 10 -3.56 -11.38 3.50
C PRO A 10 -4.18 -11.00 4.85
N ILE A 11 -3.83 -9.82 5.36
CA ILE A 11 -4.38 -9.28 6.63
C ILE A 11 -5.52 -8.28 6.40
N ARG A 12 -5.61 -7.69 5.18
CA ARG A 12 -6.69 -6.78 4.82
C ARG A 12 -6.93 -6.75 3.31
N VAL A 13 -8.22 -6.66 2.96
CA VAL A 13 -8.70 -6.48 1.60
C VAL A 13 -9.54 -5.21 1.52
N HIS A 14 -9.23 -4.35 0.56
CA HIS A 14 -10.07 -3.21 0.19
C HIS A 14 -10.53 -3.37 -1.27
N LYS A 15 -11.78 -3.81 -1.46
CA LYS A 15 -12.38 -4.01 -2.78
C LYS A 15 -12.73 -2.65 -3.41
N ASN A 16 -12.66 -2.56 -4.74
CA ASN A 16 -13.21 -1.41 -5.44
C ASN A 16 -14.75 -1.54 -5.39
N LEU A 17 -15.40 -0.55 -4.78
CA LEU A 17 -16.86 -0.45 -4.63
C LEU A 17 -17.36 0.93 -5.08
N GLU A 18 -16.72 1.50 -6.11
CA GLU A 18 -17.15 2.77 -6.73
C GLU A 18 -18.57 2.67 -7.28
N ASP A 19 -19.00 1.47 -7.71
CA ASP A 19 -20.38 1.15 -8.09
C ASP A 19 -21.39 1.40 -6.94
N LYS A 20 -20.92 1.34 -5.69
CA LYS A 20 -21.67 1.65 -4.47
C LYS A 20 -21.37 3.03 -3.90
N GLY A 21 -20.68 3.89 -4.66
CA GLY A 21 -20.32 5.24 -4.26
C GLY A 21 -19.19 5.33 -3.22
N ILE A 22 -18.44 4.24 -3.00
CA ILE A 22 -17.29 4.24 -2.09
C ILE A 22 -16.05 4.65 -2.91
N PRO A 23 -15.37 5.76 -2.57
CA PRO A 23 -14.19 6.20 -3.30
C PRO A 23 -13.11 5.12 -3.34
N PHE A 24 -12.48 4.95 -4.49
CA PHE A 24 -11.34 4.06 -4.68
C PHE A 24 -10.19 4.79 -5.37
N THR A 25 -8.99 4.34 -5.08
CA THR A 25 -7.74 4.98 -5.51
C THR A 25 -7.19 4.29 -6.75
N ASN A 26 -7.79 4.60 -7.90
CA ASN A 26 -7.43 4.12 -9.25
C ASN A 26 -7.03 5.25 -10.21
N ALA A 27 -7.38 6.51 -9.90
CA ALA A 27 -7.20 7.66 -10.79
C ALA A 27 -6.02 8.59 -10.41
N GLN A 28 -5.21 8.22 -9.42
CA GLN A 28 -4.06 9.01 -8.97
C GLN A 28 -2.85 8.11 -8.77
N ALA A 29 -1.74 8.44 -9.43
CA ALA A 29 -0.49 7.72 -9.23
C ALA A 29 0.06 7.98 -7.82
N MET A 30 0.78 7.01 -7.27
CA MET A 30 1.30 7.07 -5.90
C MET A 30 2.80 6.81 -5.86
N GLY A 31 3.47 7.44 -4.89
CA GLY A 31 4.83 7.09 -4.49
C GLY A 31 4.82 6.10 -3.32
N VAL A 32 5.89 5.32 -3.20
CA VAL A 32 6.14 4.47 -2.02
C VAL A 32 7.00 5.26 -1.03
N TYR A 33 6.59 5.30 0.23
CA TYR A 33 7.27 6.05 1.29
C TYR A 33 7.55 5.13 2.48
N SER A 34 8.66 5.37 3.17
CA SER A 34 8.99 4.74 4.44
C SER A 34 9.62 5.79 5.36
N SER A 35 9.26 5.78 6.64
CA SER A 35 9.79 6.70 7.64
C SER A 35 9.76 6.07 9.04
N ILE A 36 10.69 6.51 9.88
CA ILE A 36 10.65 6.32 11.34
C ILE A 36 10.53 7.71 11.96
N TRP A 37 9.52 7.92 12.80
CA TRP A 37 9.23 9.22 13.39
C TRP A 37 8.49 9.06 14.73
N ASN A 38 8.57 10.09 15.59
CA ASN A 38 7.84 10.12 16.86
C ASN A 38 6.39 10.61 16.64
N ALA A 39 5.42 9.82 17.08
CA ALA A 39 3.99 10.10 17.03
C ALA A 39 3.31 9.98 18.41
N ASP A 40 3.94 10.53 19.45
CA ASP A 40 3.54 10.46 20.86
C ASP A 40 2.08 10.83 21.15
N ASP A 41 1.47 11.66 20.31
CA ASP A 41 0.09 12.12 20.51
C ASP A 41 -0.95 11.04 20.27
N TRP A 42 -0.61 9.93 19.59
CA TRP A 42 -1.57 8.88 19.26
C TRP A 42 -1.03 7.45 19.17
N ALA A 43 0.27 7.25 18.93
CA ALA A 43 0.79 5.94 18.51
C ALA A 43 0.63 4.80 19.52
N THR A 44 0.90 5.04 20.80
CA THR A 44 0.89 3.98 21.83
C THR A 44 -0.19 4.24 22.87
N GLN A 45 -1.13 3.28 22.99
CA GLN A 45 -2.31 3.39 23.86
C GLN A 45 -3.09 4.71 23.66
N GLY A 46 -3.27 5.13 22.40
CA GLY A 46 -3.95 6.39 22.09
C GLY A 46 -3.20 7.65 22.57
N GLY A 47 -1.88 7.57 22.76
CA GLY A 47 -1.02 8.68 23.18
C GLY A 47 -0.77 8.76 24.69
N LEU A 48 -1.25 7.78 25.48
CA LEU A 48 -1.04 7.72 26.93
C LEU A 48 0.41 7.34 27.29
N VAL A 49 1.08 6.56 26.45
CA VAL A 49 2.48 6.17 26.64
C VAL A 49 3.35 6.97 25.69
N LYS A 50 4.31 7.71 26.26
CA LYS A 50 5.25 8.57 25.52
C LYS A 50 6.57 7.87 25.26
N THR A 51 7.27 8.30 24.23
CA THR A 51 8.59 7.80 23.85
C THR A 51 9.59 8.06 24.98
N ASP A 52 10.21 6.98 25.48
CA ASP A 52 11.35 7.09 26.39
C ASP A 52 12.64 7.24 25.58
N TRP A 53 13.11 8.47 25.46
CA TRP A 53 14.30 8.84 24.69
C TRP A 53 15.60 8.30 25.28
N SER A 54 15.60 7.79 26.53
CA SER A 54 16.78 7.13 27.09
C SER A 54 17.12 5.80 26.39
N HIS A 55 16.15 5.21 25.67
CA HIS A 55 16.34 4.01 24.85
C HIS A 55 16.79 4.30 23.40
N ALA A 56 17.08 5.55 23.07
CA ALA A 56 17.62 5.89 21.75
C ALA A 56 19.03 5.29 21.54
N PRO A 57 19.41 4.97 20.28
CA PRO A 57 18.68 5.21 19.03
C PRO A 57 17.60 4.16 18.73
N PHE A 58 16.49 4.62 18.15
CA PHE A 58 15.45 3.75 17.59
C PHE A 58 15.82 3.39 16.15
N ILE A 59 16.02 2.11 15.86
CA ILE A 59 16.55 1.63 14.58
C ILE A 59 15.49 0.80 13.85
N ALA A 60 15.11 1.22 12.64
CA ALA A 60 14.35 0.43 11.69
C ALA A 60 15.27 0.01 10.54
N SER A 61 15.29 -1.29 10.21
CA SER A 61 16.11 -1.85 9.13
C SER A 61 15.20 -2.35 8.01
N TYR A 62 15.56 -2.01 6.78
CA TYR A 62 14.81 -2.39 5.57
C TYR A 62 15.75 -3.10 4.60
N LYS A 63 15.21 -4.07 3.87
CA LYS A 63 15.91 -4.80 2.81
C LYS A 63 14.91 -5.20 1.73
N ASP A 64 15.42 -5.76 0.63
CA ASP A 64 14.60 -6.36 -0.42
C ASP A 64 13.59 -5.38 -1.04
N PHE A 65 14.05 -4.17 -1.40
CA PHE A 65 13.24 -3.14 -2.07
C PHE A 65 12.76 -3.63 -3.44
N LYS A 66 11.58 -4.24 -3.50
CA LYS A 66 10.94 -4.74 -4.71
C LYS A 66 9.76 -3.84 -5.09
N ILE A 67 9.85 -3.23 -6.27
CA ILE A 67 8.76 -2.47 -6.88
C ILE A 67 8.47 -3.12 -8.23
N ASP A 68 7.32 -3.78 -8.32
CA ASP A 68 6.77 -4.33 -9.55
C ASP A 68 5.44 -3.62 -9.80
N ALA A 69 5.48 -2.59 -10.64
CA ALA A 69 4.39 -1.64 -10.83
C ALA A 69 4.43 -1.03 -12.23
N CYS A 70 3.28 -0.49 -12.67
CA CYS A 70 3.23 0.34 -13.86
C CYS A 70 3.71 1.78 -13.54
N GLU A 71 4.80 2.19 -14.18
CA GLU A 71 5.41 3.50 -13.99
C GLU A 71 4.76 4.57 -14.88
N VAL A 72 4.42 5.71 -14.28
CA VAL A 72 3.84 6.86 -14.97
C VAL A 72 4.68 8.12 -14.76
N PRO A 73 4.80 8.98 -15.78
CA PRO A 73 5.68 10.15 -15.72
C PRO A 73 5.12 11.29 -14.85
N THR A 74 3.80 11.33 -14.65
CA THR A 74 3.13 12.34 -13.83
C THR A 74 2.02 11.69 -13.00
N THR A 75 1.57 12.37 -11.94
CA THR A 75 0.53 11.83 -11.03
C THR A 75 -0.85 11.69 -11.67
N THR A 76 -1.09 12.36 -12.80
CA THR A 76 -2.39 12.40 -13.48
C THR A 76 -2.39 11.69 -14.83
N ASP A 77 -1.23 11.44 -15.45
CA ASP A 77 -1.13 10.71 -16.71
C ASP A 77 -1.04 9.19 -16.49
N LEU A 78 -2.20 8.53 -16.48
CA LEU A 78 -2.31 7.09 -16.31
C LEU A 78 -2.41 6.31 -17.63
N SER A 79 -2.20 6.99 -18.77
CA SER A 79 -2.40 6.40 -20.11
C SER A 79 -1.60 5.11 -20.34
N LYS A 80 -0.41 5.00 -19.74
CA LYS A 80 0.45 3.82 -19.84
C LYS A 80 -0.07 2.59 -19.10
N CYS A 81 -0.82 2.80 -18.01
CA CYS A 81 -1.29 1.73 -17.12
C CYS A 81 -2.71 1.28 -17.40
N ASN A 82 -3.40 1.96 -18.33
CA ASN A 82 -4.78 1.68 -18.71
C ASN A 82 -4.92 1.17 -20.16
N GLY A 83 -3.80 0.88 -20.84
CA GLY A 83 -3.80 0.47 -22.25
C GLY A 83 -4.03 -1.03 -22.46
N GLU A 84 -4.79 -1.40 -23.49
CA GLU A 84 -5.09 -2.81 -23.85
C GLU A 84 -3.84 -3.64 -24.20
N ASP A 85 -2.76 -2.98 -24.62
CA ASP A 85 -1.49 -3.61 -25.00
C ASP A 85 -0.58 -3.95 -23.81
N GLN A 86 -0.89 -3.50 -22.60
CA GLN A 86 -0.09 -3.74 -21.38
C GLN A 86 -0.81 -4.73 -20.46
N ARG A 87 -0.47 -6.03 -20.59
CA ARG A 87 -0.96 -7.08 -19.71
C ARG A 87 -0.07 -7.21 -18.49
N PHE A 88 -0.50 -6.67 -17.36
CA PHE A 88 0.15 -6.93 -16.08
C PHE A 88 -0.42 -8.18 -15.42
N TRP A 89 0.43 -8.93 -14.72
CA TRP A 89 0.00 -10.17 -14.06
C TRP A 89 -1.07 -9.92 -12.98
N TRP A 90 -1.06 -8.74 -12.35
CA TRP A 90 -2.02 -8.36 -11.33
C TRP A 90 -3.41 -7.98 -11.88
N ASP A 91 -3.55 -7.84 -13.20
CA ASP A 91 -4.83 -7.57 -13.88
C ASP A 91 -5.49 -8.85 -14.42
N GLU A 92 -4.85 -10.01 -14.25
CA GLU A 92 -5.44 -11.28 -14.67
C GLU A 92 -6.71 -11.62 -13.88
N PRO A 93 -7.73 -12.26 -14.51
CA PRO A 93 -8.96 -12.63 -13.80
C PRO A 93 -8.74 -13.54 -12.58
N THR A 94 -7.66 -14.33 -12.60
CA THR A 94 -7.25 -15.25 -11.53
C THR A 94 -6.87 -14.54 -10.23
N VAL A 95 -6.45 -13.28 -10.30
CA VAL A 95 -6.02 -12.47 -9.14
C VAL A 95 -7.05 -11.39 -8.77
N SER A 96 -8.26 -11.47 -9.35
CA SER A 96 -9.35 -10.55 -9.04
C SER A 96 -9.92 -10.72 -7.63
N GLU A 97 -9.80 -11.92 -7.04
CA GLU A 97 -10.25 -12.26 -5.70
C GLU A 97 -9.24 -13.17 -4.97
N LEU A 98 -9.33 -13.23 -3.64
CA LEU A 98 -8.52 -14.16 -2.84
C LEU A 98 -9.06 -15.59 -3.01
N SER A 99 -8.16 -16.54 -3.25
CA SER A 99 -8.46 -17.96 -3.18
C SER A 99 -8.48 -18.44 -1.72
N LEU A 100 -9.34 -19.42 -1.45
CA LEU A 100 -9.49 -20.07 -0.13
C LEU A 100 -8.54 -21.28 0.08
N HIS A 101 -7.59 -21.51 -0.83
CA HIS A 101 -6.70 -22.68 -0.77
C HIS A 101 -5.81 -22.69 0.48
#